data_AF-A0A6J4T311-F1
#
_entry.id   AF-A0A6J4T311-F1
#
_cell.length_a   1.000
_cell.length_b   1.000
_cell.length_c   1.000
_cell.angle_alpha   90.00
_cell.angle_beta   90.00
_cell.angle_gamma   90.00
#
_symmetry.space_group_name_H-M   'P 1'
#
loop_
_entity.id
_entity.type
_entity.pdbx_description
1 polymer ?
#
loop_
_entity_poly.entity_id
_entity_poly.type
_entity_poly.pdbx_seq_one_letter_code
_entity_poly.pdbx_strand_id
1 'polypeptide(L)' 'SLMIEVHPNPAKALSDGPQSLTPGQFDELTQQLAVVGKAVGRWAQIPTTA' A
#
# COMPACT_ATOMS: atom_id res chain seq x y z
N SER A 1 8.15 0.29 10.31
CA SER A 1 7.47 1.17 9.34
C SER A 1 7.56 0.56 7.96
N LEU A 2 6.60 0.84 7.09
CA LEU A 2 6.56 0.38 5.69
C LEU A 2 6.56 1.61 4.78
N MET A 3 7.44 1.64 3.78
CA MET A 3 7.51 2.71 2.78
C MET A 3 7.32 2.09 1.40
N ILE A 4 6.48 2.71 0.58
CA ILE A 4 6.12 2.23 -0.76
C ILE A 4 6.14 3.44 -1.68
N GLU A 5 6.82 3.31 -2.82
CA GLU A 5 6.85 4.33 -3.86
C GLU A 5 5.82 4.03 -4.94
N VAL A 6 5.12 5.07 -5.39
CA VAL A 6 4.02 4.96 -6.36
C VAL A 6 4.24 6.00 -7.45
N HIS A 7 4.19 5.57 -8.72
CA HIS A 7 4.34 6.44 -9.87
C HIS A 7 3.32 6.08 -10.97
N PRO A 8 2.59 7.05 -11.57
CA PRO A 8 1.60 6.77 -12.62
C PRO A 8 2.19 6.17 -13.90
N ASN A 9 3.47 6.44 -14.17
CA ASN A 9 4.20 5.89 -15.31
C ASN A 9 5.62 5.50 -14.88
N PRO A 10 5.81 4.32 -14.27
CA PRO A 10 7.09 3.94 -13.66
C PRO A 10 8.28 4.02 -14.62
N ALA A 11 8.08 3.78 -15.92
CA ALA A 11 9.13 3.89 -16.95
C ALA A 11 9.68 5.31 -17.15
N LYS A 12 8.96 6.35 -16.69
CA LYS A 12 9.40 7.76 -16.76
C LYS A 12 9.86 8.31 -15.40
N ALA A 13 9.86 7.50 -14.35
CA ALA A 13 10.26 7.98 -13.03
C ALA A 13 11.74 8.39 -13.04
N LEU A 14 12.04 9.53 -12.41
CA LEU A 14 13.41 10.06 -12.30
C LEU A 14 14.25 9.29 -11.26
N SER A 15 13.58 8.53 -10.38
CA SER A 15 14.17 7.62 -9.41
C SER A 15 13.26 6.40 -9.32
N ASP A 16 13.87 5.23 -9.12
CA ASP A 16 13.18 4.05 -8.58
C ASP A 16 11.93 3.59 -9.37
N GLY A 17 11.89 3.90 -10.67
CA GLY A 17 10.83 3.51 -11.58
C GLY A 17 10.56 2.01 -11.61
N PRO A 18 11.57 1.14 -11.84
CA PRO A 18 11.34 -0.30 -11.93
C PRO A 18 10.73 -0.96 -10.69
N GLN A 19 10.88 -0.34 -9.51
CA GLN A 19 10.36 -0.86 -8.23
C GLN A 19 9.17 -0.07 -7.67
N SER A 20 8.81 1.04 -8.32
CA SER A 20 7.61 1.79 -8.01
C SER A 20 6.36 1.04 -8.46
N LEU A 21 5.32 1.08 -7.66
CA LEU A 21 4.00 0.59 -8.05
C LEU A 21 3.28 1.63 -8.90
N THR A 22 2.38 1.18 -9.76
CA THR A 22 1.32 2.04 -10.27
C THR A 22 0.27 2.31 -9.18
N PRO A 23 -0.56 3.38 -9.31
CA PRO A 23 -1.63 3.64 -8.36
C PRO A 23 -2.58 2.45 -8.16
N GLY A 24 -2.98 1.77 -9.25
CA GLY A 24 -3.85 0.59 -9.14
C GLY A 24 -3.21 -0.59 -8.41
N GLN A 25 -1.92 -0.84 -8.65
CA GLN A 25 -1.18 -1.89 -7.91
C GLN A 25 -1.03 -1.54 -6.42
N PHE A 26 -0.89 -0.25 -6.10
CA PHE A 26 -0.89 0.20 -4.71
C PHE A 26 -2.24 -0.04 -4.04
N ASP A 27 -3.35 0.27 -4.72
CA ASP A 27 -4.70 0.01 -4.20
C ASP A 27 -4.89 -1.49 -3.92
N GLU A 28 -4.52 -2.36 -4.85
CA GLU A 28 -4.56 -3.81 -4.65
C GLU A 28 -3.70 -4.27 -3.48
N LEU A 29 -2.45 -3.77 -3.38
CA LEU A 29 -1.54 -4.11 -2.30
C LEU A 29 -2.09 -3.67 -0.93
N THR A 30 -2.69 -2.48 -0.82
CA THR A 30 -3.24 -2.00 0.45
C THR A 30 -4.42 -2.86 0.93
N GLN A 31 -5.26 -3.35 0.01
CA GLN A 31 -6.34 -4.28 0.36
C GLN A 31 -5.79 -5.62 0.91
N GLN A 32 -4.74 -6.15 0.29
CA GLN A 32 -4.07 -7.36 0.77
C GLN A 32 -3.38 -7.13 2.12
N LEU A 33 -2.69 -6.00 2.27
CA LEU A 33 -2.05 -5.60 3.52
C LEU A 33 -3.04 -5.40 4.66
N ALA A 34 -4.28 -5.00 4.38
CA ALA A 34 -5.30 -4.88 5.43
C ALA A 34 -5.57 -6.21 6.13
N VAL A 35 -5.56 -7.33 5.39
CA VAL A 35 -5.72 -8.68 5.97
C VAL A 35 -4.55 -9.02 6.88
N VAL A 36 -3.32 -8.82 6.39
CA VAL A 36 -2.09 -9.07 7.16
C VAL A 36 -2.02 -8.17 8.38
N GLY A 37 -2.29 -6.88 8.20
CA GLY A 37 -2.27 -5.84 9.25
C GLY A 37 -3.25 -6.14 10.38
N LYS A 38 -4.43 -6.68 10.06
CA LYS A 38 -5.38 -7.18 11.07
C LYS A 38 -4.79 -8.37 11.83
N ALA A 39 -4.25 -9.37 11.13
CA ALA A 39 -3.69 -10.56 11.75
C ALA A 39 -2.50 -10.27 12.68
N VAL A 40 -1.66 -9.28 12.33
CA VAL A 40 -0.49 -8.90 13.14
C VAL A 40 -0.77 -7.76 14.14
N GLY A 41 -2.03 -7.34 14.31
CA GLY A 41 -2.42 -6.30 15.26
C GLY A 41 -1.87 -4.90 14.94
N ARG A 42 -1.55 -4.62 13.67
CA ARG A 42 -0.97 -3.34 13.21
C ARG A 42 -1.97 -2.42 12.51
N TRP A 43 -3.20 -2.89 12.25
CA TRP A 43 -4.27 -2.08 11.69
C TRP A 43 -5.38 -1.90 12.73
N ALA A 44 -5.63 -0.67 13.14
CA ALA A 44 -6.61 -0.37 14.18
C ALA A 44 -7.99 -0.90 13.77
N GLN A 45 -8.58 -1.76 14.61
CA GLN A 45 -10.01 -1.99 14.60
C GLN A 45 -10.62 -0.72 15.22
N ILE A 46 -11.05 0.23 14.40
CA ILE A 46 -11.86 1.34 14.92
C ILE A 46 -13.12 0.67 15.48
N PRO A 47 -13.41 0.77 16.80
CA PRO A 47 -14.66 0.25 17.31
C PRO A 47 -15.78 1.01 16.59
N THR A 48 -16.63 0.30 15.84
CA THR A 48 -17.88 0.87 15.37
C THR A 48 -18.76 1.05 16.60
N THR A 49 -18.72 2.24 17.20
CA THR A 49 -19.72 2.63 18.18
C THR A 49 -21.06 2.68 17.46
N ALA A 50 -21.98 1.82 17.88
CA ALA A 50 -23.37 1.79 17.40
C ALA A 50 -24.14 3.04 17.85
#